data_AF-A0A1E3ABP1-F1
#
_entry.id   AF-A0A1E3ABP1-F1
#
_cell.length_a   1.000
_cell.length_b   1.000
_cell.length_c   1.000
_cell.angle_alpha   90.00
_cell.angle_beta   90.00
_cell.angle_gamma   90.00
#
_symmetry.space_group_name_H-M   'P 1'
#
loop_
_entity.id
_entity.type
_entity.pdbx_description
1 polymer ?
#
loop_
_entity_poly.entity_id
_entity_poly.type
_entity_poly.pdbx_seq_one_letter_code
_entity_poly.pdbx_strand_id
1 'polypeptide(L)'
;MVETIQTYILMHKEIPVAKIRLDSATASVSAVVELFDTAHIPVGIPVKKGKIDRAALNAWWQGRAIPASRSGLRHALEELHISSPQALLEKCLGLSLSDQYWICPADRQVSWHEVNFFENSFTEDVGNILFGHPSSGGEVSLMSPDNTSDGWLKKKWTIMDGKRFLL
;
A
#
# COMPACT_ATOMS: atom_id res chain seq x y z
N MET A 1 -18.41 -2.16 -20.06
CA MET A 1 -17.17 -2.51 -19.34
C MET A 1 -16.76 -1.27 -18.58
N VAL A 2 -16.72 -1.33 -17.25
CA VAL A 2 -16.20 -0.21 -16.45
C VAL A 2 -14.69 -0.24 -16.61
N GLU A 3 -14.06 0.86 -17.02
CA GLU A 3 -12.60 0.95 -17.01
C GLU A 3 -12.12 0.81 -15.57
N THR A 4 -11.41 -0.29 -15.27
CA THR A 4 -10.80 -0.53 -13.95
C THR A 4 -9.41 0.07 -13.85
N ILE A 5 -8.93 0.80 -14.86
CA ILE A 5 -7.57 1.32 -14.89
C ILE A 5 -7.55 2.74 -14.31
N GLN A 6 -6.75 2.95 -13.26
CA GLN A 6 -6.54 4.24 -12.63
C GLN A 6 -5.08 4.68 -12.75
N THR A 7 -4.88 6.00 -12.87
CA THR A 7 -3.55 6.59 -13.06
C THR A 7 -3.04 7.21 -11.78
N TYR A 8 -1.80 6.87 -11.42
CA TYR A 8 -1.13 7.33 -10.22
C TYR A 8 0.28 7.85 -10.53
N ILE A 9 0.81 8.64 -9.62
CA ILE A 9 2.24 8.91 -9.52
C ILE A 9 2.80 8.00 -8.42
N LEU A 10 3.77 7.16 -8.76
CA LEU A 10 4.62 6.50 -7.78
C LEU A 10 5.53 7.56 -7.17
N MET A 11 5.49 7.68 -5.85
CA MET A 11 6.18 8.69 -5.07
C MET A 11 7.20 8.03 -4.14
N HIS A 12 8.31 8.72 -3.88
CA HIS A 12 9.26 8.42 -2.80
C HIS A 12 9.32 9.65 -1.90
N LYS A 13 8.61 9.62 -0.75
CA LYS A 13 8.24 10.84 0.00
C LYS A 13 7.58 11.86 -0.93
N GLU A 14 8.12 13.07 -1.02
CA GLU A 14 7.66 14.16 -1.89
C GLU A 14 8.18 14.06 -3.34
N ILE A 15 9.01 13.06 -3.65
CA ILE A 15 9.70 12.98 -4.94
C ILE A 15 8.86 12.12 -5.91
N PRO A 16 8.33 12.68 -7.02
CA PRO A 16 7.67 11.91 -8.05
C PRO A 16 8.69 11.04 -8.79
N VAL A 17 8.44 9.72 -8.80
CA VAL A 17 9.35 8.74 -9.39
C VAL A 17 8.89 8.37 -10.79
N ALA A 18 7.65 7.93 -10.95
CA ALA A 18 7.10 7.50 -12.23
C ALA A 18 5.58 7.65 -12.28
N LYS A 19 5.02 7.97 -13.45
CA LYS A 19 3.59 7.89 -13.71
C LYS A 19 3.24 6.46 -14.09
N ILE A 20 2.31 5.85 -13.36
CA ILE A 20 1.90 4.45 -13.55
C ILE A 20 0.40 4.32 -13.71
N ARG A 21 -0.03 3.19 -14.27
CA ARG A 21 -1.43 2.76 -14.27
C ARG A 21 -1.59 1.51 -13.45
N LEU A 22 -2.57 1.49 -12.58
CA LEU A 22 -3.00 0.33 -11.81
C LEU A 22 -4.32 -0.20 -12.36
N ASP A 23 -4.49 -1.52 -12.36
CA ASP A 23 -5.81 -2.14 -12.48
C ASP A 23 -6.44 -2.27 -11.09
N SER A 24 -7.47 -1.48 -10.81
CA SER A 24 -8.14 -1.42 -9.51
C SER A 24 -8.83 -2.74 -9.11
N ALA A 25 -9.03 -3.68 -10.03
CA ALA A 25 -9.54 -5.00 -9.69
C ALA A 25 -8.46 -5.89 -9.04
N THR A 26 -7.20 -5.69 -9.41
CA THR A 26 -6.06 -6.55 -9.01
C THR A 26 -4.96 -5.79 -8.25
N ALA A 27 -5.11 -4.47 -8.14
CA ALA A 27 -4.08 -3.51 -7.73
C ALA A 27 -2.75 -3.66 -8.51
N SER A 28 -2.76 -4.26 -9.70
CA SER A 28 -1.54 -4.58 -10.44
C SER A 28 -1.09 -3.44 -11.33
N VAL A 29 0.21 -3.25 -11.48
CA VAL A 29 0.80 -2.24 -12.37
C VAL A 29 0.63 -2.70 -13.82
N SER A 30 -0.35 -2.11 -14.51
CA SER A 30 -0.67 -2.41 -15.90
C SER A 30 0.24 -1.66 -16.89
N ALA A 31 0.73 -0.47 -16.53
CA ALA A 31 1.67 0.29 -17.34
C ALA A 31 2.56 1.23 -16.53
N VAL A 32 3.76 1.50 -17.05
CA VAL A 32 4.58 2.66 -16.69
C VAL A 32 4.46 3.65 -17.84
N VAL A 33 3.83 4.78 -17.58
CA VAL A 33 3.51 5.81 -18.59
C VAL A 33 4.71 6.73 -18.80
N GLU A 34 5.33 7.16 -17.71
CA GLU A 34 6.42 8.14 -17.72
C GLU A 34 7.35 7.91 -16.53
N LEU A 35 8.64 8.17 -16.72
CA LEU A 35 9.65 8.09 -15.68
C LEU A 35 10.18 9.51 -15.41
N PHE A 36 10.13 9.94 -14.15
CA PHE A 36 10.55 11.28 -13.72
C PHE A 36 11.94 11.26 -13.07
N ASP A 37 12.19 10.29 -12.19
CA ASP A 37 13.44 10.22 -11.43
C ASP A 37 13.96 8.78 -11.34
N THR A 38 15.12 8.53 -11.95
CA THR A 38 15.77 7.23 -11.96
C THR A 38 16.48 6.88 -10.66
N ALA A 39 16.95 7.88 -9.91
CA ALA A 39 17.68 7.68 -8.67
C ALA A 39 16.75 7.25 -7.53
N HIS A 40 15.47 7.61 -7.62
CA HIS A 40 14.46 7.28 -6.61
C HIS A 40 13.65 6.01 -6.92
N ILE A 41 13.94 5.29 -8.00
CA ILE A 41 13.27 4.01 -8.31
C ILE A 41 13.50 3.00 -7.18
N PRO A 42 12.49 2.21 -6.79
CA PRO A 42 12.67 1.18 -5.79
C PRO A 42 13.81 0.22 -6.14
N VAL A 43 14.60 -0.13 -5.12
CA VAL A 43 15.80 -0.96 -5.26
C VAL A 43 15.47 -2.30 -5.92
N GLY A 44 16.33 -2.72 -6.85
CA GLY A 44 16.20 -4.01 -7.54
C GLY A 44 15.32 -3.96 -8.79
N ILE A 45 14.70 -2.82 -9.12
CA ILE A 45 13.94 -2.66 -10.36
C ILE A 45 14.89 -2.27 -11.51
N PRO A 46 15.01 -3.09 -12.57
CA PRO A 46 15.87 -2.77 -13.70
C PRO A 46 15.34 -1.58 -14.51
N VAL A 47 16.27 -0.73 -14.94
CA VAL A 47 16.02 0.35 -15.91
C VAL A 47 16.91 0.14 -17.12
N LYS A 48 16.33 0.08 -18.31
CA LYS A 48 17.06 -0.06 -19.57
C LYS A 48 16.67 1.05 -20.52
N LYS A 49 17.65 1.83 -20.99
CA LYS A 49 17.43 2.95 -21.93
C LYS A 49 16.33 3.92 -21.45
N GLY A 50 16.34 4.26 -20.15
CA GLY A 50 15.36 5.16 -19.55
C GLY A 50 13.95 4.58 -19.36
N LYS A 51 13.77 3.27 -19.50
CA LYS A 51 12.49 2.59 -19.28
C LYS A 51 12.58 1.62 -18.10
N ILE A 52 11.63 1.74 -17.18
CA ILE A 52 11.43 0.77 -16.08
C ILE A 52 10.94 -0.55 -16.65
N ASP A 53 11.48 -1.66 -16.16
CA ASP A 53 10.85 -2.98 -16.34
C ASP A 53 9.52 -3.02 -15.56
N ARG A 54 8.40 -2.92 -16.29
CA ARG A 54 7.05 -2.94 -15.73
C ARG A 54 6.77 -4.22 -14.93
N ALA A 55 7.26 -5.37 -15.37
CA ALA A 55 7.00 -6.63 -14.68
C ALA A 55 7.73 -6.67 -13.33
N ALA A 56 8.99 -6.21 -13.29
CA ALA A 56 9.74 -6.08 -12.05
C ALA A 56 9.10 -5.07 -11.09
N LEU A 57 8.65 -3.91 -11.59
CA LEU A 57 7.93 -2.93 -10.77
C LEU A 57 6.61 -3.48 -10.22
N ASN A 58 5.85 -4.22 -11.03
CA ASN A 58 4.63 -4.87 -10.57
C ASN A 58 4.93 -5.90 -9.46
N ALA A 59 5.96 -6.72 -9.64
CA ALA A 59 6.35 -7.72 -8.64
C ALA A 59 6.76 -7.06 -7.32
N TRP A 60 7.55 -5.98 -7.38
CA TRP A 60 7.89 -5.17 -6.20
C TRP A 60 6.65 -4.60 -5.53
N TRP A 61 5.76 -3.94 -6.29
CA TRP A 61 4.55 -3.32 -5.76
C TRP A 61 3.65 -4.33 -5.07
N GLN A 62 3.36 -5.44 -5.74
CA GLN A 62 2.49 -6.51 -5.25
C GLN A 62 3.11 -7.25 -4.05
N GLY A 63 4.44 -7.37 -4.01
CA GLY A 63 5.18 -7.95 -2.90
C GLY A 63 5.10 -7.14 -1.60
N ARG A 64 4.64 -5.88 -1.65
CA ARG A 64 4.45 -5.04 -0.46
C ARG A 64 3.14 -5.34 0.27
N ALA A 65 2.22 -6.09 -0.32
CA ALA A 65 0.99 -6.46 0.36
C ALA A 65 1.29 -7.41 1.53
N ILE A 66 0.48 -7.31 2.60
CA ILE A 66 0.45 -8.28 3.68
C ILE A 66 0.41 -9.71 3.11
N PRO A 67 1.29 -10.63 3.55
CA PRO A 67 1.37 -11.97 2.96
C PRO A 67 0.07 -12.75 3.13
N ALA A 68 -0.38 -13.42 2.06
CA ALA A 68 -1.58 -14.25 2.07
C ALA A 68 -1.56 -15.36 3.14
N SER A 69 -0.37 -15.78 3.58
CA SER A 69 -0.15 -16.76 4.63
C SER A 69 -0.26 -16.20 6.06
N ARG A 70 -0.49 -14.89 6.25
CA ARG A 70 -0.59 -14.27 7.57
C ARG A 70 -1.81 -14.82 8.34
N SER A 71 -1.55 -15.28 9.55
CA SER A 71 -2.61 -15.74 10.46
C SER A 71 -3.67 -14.66 10.68
N GLY A 72 -4.95 -15.02 10.52
CA GLY A 72 -6.10 -14.11 10.65
C GLY A 72 -6.49 -13.36 9.38
N LEU A 73 -5.62 -13.27 8.36
CA LEU A 73 -5.86 -12.45 7.17
C LEU A 73 -7.07 -12.92 6.36
N ARG A 74 -7.25 -14.23 6.15
CA ARG A 74 -8.38 -14.75 5.39
C ARG A 74 -9.73 -14.30 5.98
N HIS A 75 -9.88 -14.42 7.29
CA HIS A 75 -11.07 -13.96 8.00
C HIS A 75 -11.23 -12.43 7.89
N ALA A 76 -10.14 -11.68 8.06
CA ALA A 76 -10.16 -10.24 7.91
C ALA A 76 -10.62 -9.78 6.52
N LEU A 77 -10.13 -10.43 5.45
CA LEU A 77 -10.55 -10.11 4.08
C LEU A 77 -12.03 -10.42 3.85
N GLU A 78 -12.54 -11.51 4.41
CA GLU A 78 -13.96 -11.88 4.37
C GLU A 78 -14.83 -10.81 5.09
N GLU A 79 -14.45 -10.39 6.29
CA GLU A 79 -15.14 -9.35 7.08
C GLU A 79 -15.12 -7.98 6.39
N LEU A 80 -14.00 -7.64 5.73
CA LEU A 80 -13.83 -6.37 5.03
C LEU A 80 -14.38 -6.36 3.59
N HIS A 81 -14.93 -7.48 3.12
CA HIS A 81 -15.35 -7.69 1.72
C HIS A 81 -14.26 -7.37 0.69
N ILE A 82 -13.00 -7.72 1.00
CA ILE A 82 -11.85 -7.50 0.14
C ILE A 82 -11.45 -8.79 -0.55
N SER A 83 -11.29 -8.74 -1.88
CA SER A 83 -11.04 -9.91 -2.72
C SER A 83 -9.64 -10.50 -2.58
N SER A 84 -8.64 -9.70 -2.20
CA SER A 84 -7.25 -10.13 -2.11
C SER A 84 -6.42 -9.21 -1.20
N PRO A 85 -5.31 -9.70 -0.61
CA PRO A 85 -4.37 -8.84 0.13
C PRO A 85 -3.85 -7.67 -0.72
N GLN A 86 -3.63 -7.91 -2.01
CA GLN A 86 -3.12 -6.93 -2.97
C GLN A 86 -4.06 -5.73 -3.12
N ALA A 87 -5.38 -5.98 -3.09
CA ALA A 87 -6.37 -4.91 -3.18
C ALA A 87 -6.27 -3.90 -2.01
N LEU A 88 -5.71 -4.30 -0.86
CA LEU A 88 -5.49 -3.39 0.27
C LEU A 88 -4.40 -2.34 -0.01
N LEU A 89 -3.47 -2.62 -0.93
CA LEU A 89 -2.42 -1.65 -1.29
C LEU A 89 -3.02 -0.36 -1.83
N GLU A 90 -3.94 -0.43 -2.79
CA GLU A 90 -4.57 0.77 -3.34
C GLU A 90 -5.40 1.51 -2.27
N LYS A 91 -6.03 0.78 -1.34
CA LYS A 91 -6.86 1.36 -0.26
C LYS A 91 -6.05 2.15 0.76
N CYS A 92 -4.77 1.83 0.97
CA CYS A 92 -3.87 2.60 1.83
C CYS A 92 -2.82 3.40 1.06
N LEU A 93 -3.02 3.63 -0.25
CA LEU A 93 -2.04 4.30 -1.12
C LEU A 93 -0.66 3.62 -1.16
N GLY A 94 -0.61 2.34 -0.80
CA GLY A 94 0.60 1.57 -0.61
C GLY A 94 1.51 2.16 0.47
N LEU A 95 0.99 2.89 1.45
CA LEU A 95 1.81 3.43 2.53
C LEU A 95 2.29 2.32 3.46
N SER A 96 3.45 2.54 4.07
CA SER A 96 4.08 1.59 4.99
C SER A 96 4.83 2.32 6.11
N LEU A 97 5.14 1.58 7.17
CA LEU A 97 6.09 1.98 8.21
C LEU A 97 7.50 1.38 8.00
N SER A 98 7.70 0.59 6.93
CA SER A 98 8.99 -0.04 6.60
C SER A 98 9.74 0.66 5.47
N ASP A 99 9.04 1.40 4.63
CA ASP A 99 9.61 2.18 3.52
C ASP A 99 8.80 3.48 3.32
N GLN A 100 9.26 4.33 2.39
CA GLN A 100 8.67 5.65 2.15
C GLN A 100 8.11 5.81 0.73
N TYR A 101 7.73 4.68 0.12
CA TYR A 101 7.10 4.65 -1.20
C TYR A 101 5.58 4.60 -1.08
N TRP A 102 4.90 5.29 -1.98
CA TRP A 102 3.44 5.34 -2.02
C TRP A 102 2.93 5.75 -3.40
N ILE A 103 1.63 5.68 -3.62
CA ILE A 103 0.97 6.15 -4.84
C ILE A 103 0.10 7.36 -4.55
N CYS A 104 0.25 8.42 -5.34
CA CYS A 104 -0.65 9.58 -5.33
C CYS A 104 -1.57 9.50 -6.55
N PRO A 105 -2.91 9.58 -6.39
CA PRO A 105 -3.82 9.69 -7.54
C PRO A 105 -3.40 10.88 -8.43
N ALA A 106 -3.31 10.66 -9.74
CA ALA A 106 -2.75 11.67 -10.65
C ALA A 106 -3.64 12.93 -10.81
N ASP A 107 -4.90 12.84 -10.39
CA ASP A 107 -5.90 13.91 -10.36
C ASP A 107 -5.95 14.67 -9.02
N ARG A 108 -5.13 14.27 -8.03
CA ARG A 108 -5.09 14.88 -6.71
C ARG A 108 -3.71 15.42 -6.39
N GLN A 109 -3.69 16.50 -5.61
CA GLN A 109 -2.49 17.03 -4.99
C GLN A 109 -2.55 16.66 -3.51
N VAL A 110 -1.77 15.65 -3.14
CA VAL A 110 -1.61 15.18 -1.76
C VAL A 110 -0.12 15.16 -1.49
N SER A 111 0.32 15.75 -0.39
CA SER A 111 1.72 15.73 0.03
C SER A 111 2.03 14.50 0.90
N TRP A 112 3.30 14.13 0.97
CA TRP A 112 3.74 13.04 1.84
C TRP A 112 3.41 13.33 3.32
N HIS A 113 3.60 14.57 3.76
CA HIS A 113 3.33 14.98 5.14
C HIS A 113 1.87 14.79 5.58
N GLU A 114 0.91 14.86 4.65
CA GLU A 114 -0.51 14.69 4.96
C GLU A 114 -0.93 13.24 5.20
N VAL A 115 -0.22 12.28 4.61
CA VAL A 115 -0.71 10.89 4.57
C VAL A 115 0.22 9.86 5.21
N ASN A 116 1.49 10.19 5.43
CA ASN A 116 2.44 9.19 5.88
C ASN A 116 2.16 8.67 7.29
N PHE A 117 2.33 7.36 7.49
CA PHE A 117 2.13 6.73 8.80
C PHE A 117 3.23 7.06 9.81
N PHE A 118 4.38 7.63 9.41
CA PHE A 118 5.48 7.95 10.33
C PHE A 118 5.18 9.15 11.21
N GLU A 119 4.40 10.10 10.70
CA GLU A 119 4.06 11.36 11.37
C GLU A 119 2.58 11.38 11.77
N ASN A 120 1.70 10.82 10.95
CA ASN A 120 0.25 10.84 11.19
C ASN A 120 -0.25 9.64 11.98
N SER A 121 -1.36 9.84 12.69
CA SER A 121 -2.08 8.76 13.36
C SER A 121 -2.85 7.90 12.35
N PHE A 122 -3.03 6.63 12.68
CA PHE A 122 -3.85 5.68 11.93
C PHE A 122 -4.76 4.93 12.91
N THR A 123 -5.86 4.37 12.40
CA THR A 123 -6.78 3.57 13.22
C THR A 123 -6.22 2.17 13.43
N GLU A 124 -6.64 1.52 14.52
CA GLU A 124 -6.27 0.13 14.80
C GLU A 124 -7.25 -0.88 14.21
N ASP A 125 -8.20 -0.45 13.36
CA ASP A 125 -9.33 -1.29 12.93
C ASP A 125 -8.84 -2.54 12.19
N VAL A 126 -8.01 -2.37 11.15
CA VAL A 126 -7.44 -3.51 10.41
C VAL A 126 -6.62 -4.41 11.32
N GLY A 127 -5.77 -3.83 12.18
CA GLY A 127 -4.97 -4.59 13.14
C GLY A 127 -5.83 -5.40 14.11
N ASN A 128 -6.93 -4.84 14.61
CA ASN A 128 -7.85 -5.52 15.51
C ASN A 128 -8.60 -6.65 14.81
N ILE A 129 -9.05 -6.44 13.57
CA ILE A 129 -9.71 -7.47 12.76
C ILE A 129 -8.75 -8.61 12.42
N LEU A 130 -7.49 -8.31 12.08
CA LEU A 130 -6.43 -9.31 11.94
C LEU A 130 -6.23 -10.10 13.24
N PHE A 131 -6.53 -9.48 14.38
CA PHE A 131 -6.52 -10.14 15.68
C PHE A 131 -7.77 -10.96 16.02
N GLY A 132 -8.81 -10.90 15.18
CA GLY A 132 -10.10 -11.54 15.43
C GLY A 132 -10.96 -10.78 16.43
N HIS A 133 -10.65 -9.51 16.68
CA HIS A 133 -11.53 -8.61 17.42
C HIS A 133 -12.55 -8.01 16.44
N PRO A 134 -13.82 -7.88 16.85
CA PRO A 134 -14.84 -7.30 16.00
C PRO A 134 -14.51 -5.84 15.68
N SER A 135 -14.85 -5.41 14.47
CA SER A 135 -14.89 -3.98 14.14
C SER A 135 -15.79 -3.23 15.13
N SER A 136 -15.41 -1.99 15.49
CA SER A 136 -16.04 -1.17 16.55
C SER A 136 -17.48 -0.71 16.25
N GLY A 137 -18.17 -1.35 15.29
CA GLY A 137 -19.54 -1.01 14.86
C GLY A 137 -19.64 0.21 13.93
N GLY A 138 -18.52 0.87 13.61
CA GLY A 138 -18.44 1.99 12.66
C GLY A 138 -17.84 1.59 11.30
N GLU A 139 -17.72 2.56 10.38
CA GLU A 139 -17.03 2.36 9.10
C GLU A 139 -15.54 2.08 9.35
N VAL A 140 -15.06 0.92 8.87
CA VAL A 140 -13.67 0.51 9.04
C VAL A 140 -12.77 1.31 8.11
N SER A 141 -11.76 1.99 8.67
CA SER A 141 -10.72 2.60 7.86
C SER A 141 -9.73 1.55 7.36
N LEU A 142 -9.59 1.45 6.04
CA LEU A 142 -8.57 0.61 5.39
C LEU A 142 -7.22 1.34 5.26
N MET A 143 -7.11 2.59 5.70
CA MET A 143 -5.87 3.36 5.69
C MET A 143 -4.98 2.94 6.88
N SER A 144 -4.39 1.74 6.78
CA SER A 144 -3.59 1.13 7.85
C SER A 144 -2.22 0.63 7.36
N PRO A 145 -1.15 0.79 8.19
CA PRO A 145 0.16 0.19 7.92
C PRO A 145 0.17 -1.34 8.03
N ASP A 146 -0.86 -1.96 8.61
CA ASP A 146 -0.98 -3.42 8.69
C ASP A 146 -1.15 -4.06 7.31
N ASN A 147 -1.71 -3.33 6.35
CA ASN A 147 -1.88 -3.77 4.97
C ASN A 147 -0.57 -4.05 4.24
N THR A 148 0.55 -3.46 4.71
CA THR A 148 1.89 -3.60 4.13
C THR A 148 2.90 -4.22 5.09
N SER A 149 2.41 -4.83 6.17
CA SER A 149 3.25 -5.42 7.20
C SER A 149 3.61 -6.87 6.86
N ASP A 150 4.84 -7.09 6.39
CA ASP A 150 5.36 -8.40 5.99
C ASP A 150 5.58 -9.39 7.16
N GLY A 151 5.76 -10.68 6.89
CA GLY A 151 5.97 -11.76 7.86
C GLY A 151 4.75 -12.68 8.04
N TRP A 152 4.88 -13.75 8.82
CA TRP A 152 3.81 -14.75 9.00
C TRP A 152 3.15 -14.73 10.37
N LEU A 153 3.87 -14.22 11.39
CA LEU A 153 3.35 -14.16 12.76
C LEU A 153 2.24 -13.12 12.87
N LYS A 154 1.22 -13.45 13.67
CA LYS A 154 0.15 -12.52 14.02
C LYS A 154 0.77 -11.30 14.69
N LYS A 155 0.61 -10.12 14.08
CA LYS A 155 1.18 -8.87 14.58
C LYS A 155 0.40 -7.67 14.04
N LYS A 156 0.36 -6.57 14.78
CA LYS A 156 -0.30 -5.32 14.35
C LYS A 156 0.46 -4.09 14.79
N TRP A 157 0.29 -3.00 14.06
CA TRP A 157 0.75 -1.69 14.49
C TRP A 157 -0.23 -1.04 15.47
N THR A 158 0.33 -0.32 16.43
CA THR A 158 -0.42 0.53 17.38
C THR A 158 0.38 1.79 17.64
N ILE A 159 -0.31 2.81 18.16
CA ILE A 159 0.32 4.03 18.66
C ILE A 159 0.08 4.10 20.17
N MET A 160 1.15 3.99 20.96
CA MET A 160 1.12 4.13 22.41
C MET A 160 2.06 5.28 22.81
N ASP A 161 1.55 6.24 23.59
CA ASP A 161 2.30 7.43 24.02
C ASP A 161 2.99 8.20 22.87
N GLY A 162 2.30 8.30 21.71
CA GLY A 162 2.81 8.95 20.50
C GLY A 162 3.91 8.16 19.76
N LYS A 163 4.24 6.95 20.21
CA LYS A 163 5.22 6.07 19.59
C LYS A 163 4.53 4.91 18.89
N ARG A 164 5.07 4.51 17.74
CA ARG A 164 4.55 3.40 16.92
C ARG A 164 5.23 2.11 17.33
N PHE A 165 4.43 1.11 17.67
CA PHE A 165 4.90 -0.22 18.06
C PHE A 165 4.31 -1.28 17.16
N LEU A 166 5.10 -2.32 16.91
CA LEU A 166 4.64 -3.55 16.29
C LEU A 166 4.47 -4.59 17.39
N LEU A 167 3.22 -4.97 17.67
CA LEU A 167 2.83 -5.97 18.67
C LEU A 167 2.66 -7.34 18.04
#